data_AF-A0A9Q5Z7M8-F1
#
_entry.id   AF-A0A9Q5Z7M8-F1
#
_cell.length_a   1.000
_cell.length_b   1.000
_cell.length_c   1.000
_cell.angle_alpha   90.00
_cell.angle_beta   90.00
_cell.angle_gamma   90.00
#
_symmetry.space_group_name_H-M   'P 1'
#
loop_
_entity.id
_entity.type
_entity.pdbx_description
1 polymer ?
#
loop_
_entity_poly.entity_id
_entity_poly.type
_entity_poly.pdbx_seq_one_letter_code
_entity_poly.pdbx_strand_id
1 'polypeptide(L)' 'MQLVERHIIQQNHPHYQEIDQLCFAAKNLYNYANFHIRQSFIWEQKYLDYNCLAKQLKSTEPYLAIPAKVAQQVLLG' A
#
# COMPACT_ATOMS: atom_id res chain seq x y z
N MET A 1 17.94 1.05 12.12
CA MET A 1 18.09 0.16 10.94
C MET A 1 19.16 0.78 10.05
N GLN A 2 20.23 0.05 9.71
CA GLN A 2 21.25 0.53 8.77
C GLN A 2 20.89 0.03 7.36
N LEU A 3 20.94 0.89 6.35
CA LEU A 3 20.73 0.49 4.95
C LEU A 3 21.93 -0.33 4.50
N VAL A 4 21.73 -1.62 4.23
CA VAL A 4 22.80 -2.53 3.81
C VAL A 4 22.86 -2.73 2.29
N GLU A 5 21.75 -2.49 1.58
CA GLU A 5 21.65 -2.78 0.15
C GLU A 5 20.59 -1.90 -0.54
N ARG A 6 20.85 -1.53 -1.80
CA ARG A 6 19.89 -0.82 -2.67
C ARG A 6 20.01 -1.36 -4.08
N HIS A 7 18.88 -1.80 -4.65
CA HIS A 7 18.77 -2.12 -6.06
C HIS A 7 18.06 -1.00 -6.81
N ILE A 8 18.65 -0.54 -7.90
CA ILE A 8 18.05 0.45 -8.81
C ILE A 8 17.66 -0.29 -10.09
N ILE A 9 16.37 -0.35 -10.38
CA ILE A 9 15.85 -1.01 -11.59
C ILE A 9 15.68 0.05 -12.68
N GLN A 10 16.41 -0.12 -13.79
CA GLN A 10 16.32 0.73 -14.97
C GLN A 10 15.18 0.27 -15.90
N GLN A 11 14.71 1.16 -16.78
CA GLN A 11 13.61 0.88 -17.73
C GLN A 11 13.89 -0.30 -18.68
N ASN A 12 15.15 -0.55 -19.00
CA ASN A 12 15.59 -1.66 -19.84
C ASN A 12 15.66 -3.00 -19.09
N HIS A 13 15.41 -3.04 -17.78
CA HIS A 13 15.43 -4.26 -17.01
C HIS A 13 14.28 -5.19 -17.42
N PRO A 14 14.49 -6.51 -17.56
CA PRO A 14 13.46 -7.44 -18.06
C PRO A 14 12.14 -7.40 -17.27
N HIS A 15 12.22 -7.09 -15.98
CA HIS A 15 11.07 -7.03 -15.07
C HIS A 15 10.57 -5.60 -14.79
N TYR A 16 11.07 -4.57 -15.48
CA TYR A 16 10.73 -3.18 -15.16
C TYR A 16 9.21 -2.93 -15.19
N GLN A 17 8.53 -3.40 -16.23
CA GLN A 17 7.09 -3.18 -16.39
C GLN A 17 6.25 -3.80 -15.28
N GLU A 18 6.59 -5.03 -14.87
CA GLU A 18 5.89 -5.72 -13.78
C GLU A 18 6.10 -4.99 -12.44
N ILE A 19 7.34 -4.56 -12.18
CA ILE A 19 7.68 -3.82 -10.96
C ILE A 19 6.95 -2.47 -10.94
N ASP A 20 6.93 -1.75 -12.05
CA ASP A 20 6.23 -0.46 -12.17
C ASP A 20 4.73 -0.60 -11.90
N GLN A 21 4.08 -1.62 -12.48
CA GLN A 21 2.67 -1.91 -12.23
C GLN A 21 2.39 -2.21 -10.75
N LEU A 22 3.24 -3.02 -10.10
CA LEU A 22 3.12 -3.33 -8.68
C LEU A 22 3.33 -2.07 -7.81
N CYS A 23 4.30 -1.22 -8.14
CA CYS A 23 4.53 0.05 -7.46
C CYS A 23 3.32 0.99 -7.58
N PHE A 24 2.72 1.07 -8.77
CA PHE A 24 1.52 1.86 -9.00
C PHE A 24 0.33 1.36 -8.17
N ALA A 25 0.08 0.05 -8.16
CA ALA A 25 -0.99 -0.55 -7.38
C ALA A 25 -0.76 -0.38 -5.86
N ALA A 26 0.47 -0.51 -5.38
CA ALA A 26 0.82 -0.24 -3.99
C ALA A 26 0.57 1.22 -3.60
N LYS A 27 0.95 2.18 -4.45
CA LYS A 27 0.65 3.61 -4.25
C LYS A 27 -0.86 3.86 -4.20
N ASN A 28 -1.64 3.18 -5.03
CA ASN A 28 -3.09 3.29 -5.02
C ASN A 28 -3.68 2.81 -3.68
N LEU A 29 -3.28 1.64 -3.20
CA LEU A 29 -3.70 1.12 -1.89
C LEU A 29 -3.32 2.06 -0.74
N TYR A 30 -2.09 2.58 -0.75
CA TYR A 30 -1.62 3.53 0.28
C TYR A 30 -2.47 4.81 0.31
N ASN A 31 -2.74 5.40 -0.86
CA ASN A 31 -3.58 6.60 -0.95
C ASN A 31 -5.02 6.31 -0.52
N TYR A 32 -5.55 5.14 -0.89
CA TYR A 32 -6.89 4.72 -0.49
C TYR A 32 -6.99 4.55 1.04
N ALA A 33 -5.99 3.92 1.67
CA ALA A 33 -5.94 3.81 3.13
C ALA A 33 -5.87 5.19 3.81
N ASN A 34 -5.01 6.08 3.33
CA ASN A 34 -4.92 7.45 3.85
C ASN A 34 -6.23 8.23 3.71
N PHE A 35 -6.97 8.03 2.61
CA PHE A 35 -8.29 8.60 2.47
C PHE A 35 -9.23 8.14 3.59
N HIS A 36 -9.30 6.83 3.87
CA HIS A 36 -10.14 6.29 4.95
C HIS A 36 -9.73 6.82 6.33
N ILE A 37 -8.43 6.87 6.64
CA ILE A 37 -7.92 7.47 7.88
C ILE A 37 -8.40 8.92 8.00
N ARG A 38 -8.25 9.73 6.94
CA ARG A 38 -8.65 11.14 6.95
C ARG A 38 -10.16 11.31 7.09
N GLN A 39 -10.96 10.49 6.42
CA GLN A 39 -12.42 10.54 6.56
C GLN A 39 -12.85 10.23 7.99
N SER A 40 -12.33 9.15 8.60
CA SER A 40 -12.65 8.81 9.99
C SER A 40 -12.19 9.89 10.96
N PHE A 41 -11.02 10.47 10.74
CA PHE A 41 -10.52 11.56 11.59
C PHE A 41 -11.42 12.80 11.54
N ILE A 42 -11.84 13.22 10.36
CA ILE A 42 -12.66 14.44 10.19
C ILE A 42 -14.07 14.22 10.76
N TRP A 43 -14.72 13.12 10.40
CA TRP A 43 -16.15 12.92 10.67
C TRP A 43 -16.44 12.18 11.97
N GLU A 44 -15.56 11.27 12.38
CA GLU A 44 -15.73 10.44 13.57
C GLU A 44 -14.77 10.81 14.69
N GLN A 45 -13.80 11.70 14.45
CA GLN A 45 -12.75 12.09 15.40
C GLN A 45 -11.95 10.89 15.90
N LYS A 46 -11.74 9.90 15.02
CA LYS A 46 -11.02 8.65 15.31
C LYS A 46 -9.89 8.43 14.32
N TYR A 47 -8.78 7.91 14.83
CA TYR A 47 -7.70 7.41 14.01
C TYR A 47 -7.90 5.91 13.78
N LEU A 48 -7.87 5.48 12.51
CA LEU A 48 -7.95 4.06 12.17
C LEU A 48 -6.55 3.45 12.26
N ASP A 49 -6.38 2.51 13.17
CA ASP A 49 -5.15 1.73 13.25
C ASP A 49 -5.04 0.71 12.10
N TYR A 50 -3.86 0.08 12.01
CA TYR A 50 -3.58 -0.94 11.00
C TYR A 50 -4.61 -2.08 10.99
N ASN A 51 -5.02 -2.58 12.15
CA ASN A 51 -5.92 -3.74 12.22
C ASN A 51 -7.31 -3.38 11.69
N CYS A 52 -7.78 -2.17 12.00
CA CYS A 52 -9.02 -1.63 11.50
C CYS A 52 -8.97 -1.47 9.97
N LEU A 53 -7.93 -0.80 9.46
CA LEU A 53 -7.73 -0.59 8.02
C LEU A 53 -7.60 -1.91 7.27
N ALA A 54 -6.75 -2.83 7.74
CA ALA A 54 -6.55 -4.11 7.09
C ALA A 54 -7.85 -4.91 7.01
N LYS A 55 -8.69 -4.88 8.05
CA LYS A 55 -10.00 -5.53 8.04
C LYS A 55 -10.97 -4.87 7.06
N GLN A 56 -11.01 -3.54 7.05
CA GLN A 56 -11.91 -2.77 6.19
C GLN A 56 -11.55 -2.87 4.70
N LEU A 57 -10.25 -2.87 4.39
CA LEU A 57 -9.76 -2.81 3.02
C LEU A 57 -9.56 -4.19 2.37
N LYS A 58 -9.57 -5.29 3.14
CA LYS A 58 -9.24 -6.65 2.68
C LYS A 58 -9.95 -7.11 1.41
N SER A 59 -11.18 -6.67 1.19
CA SER A 59 -12.02 -7.07 0.06
C SER A 59 -12.17 -5.97 -1.00
N THR A 60 -11.39 -4.90 -0.90
CA THR A 60 -11.43 -3.77 -1.83
C THR A 60 -10.50 -4.00 -3.01
N GLU A 61 -10.84 -3.42 -4.16
CA GLU A 61 -10.06 -3.55 -5.39
C GLU A 61 -8.56 -3.17 -5.20
N PRO A 62 -8.21 -2.05 -4.54
CA PRO A 62 -6.78 -1.71 -4.34
C PRO A 62 -6.02 -2.73 -3.49
N TYR A 63 -6.69 -3.39 -2.55
CA TYR A 63 -6.06 -4.43 -1.72
C TYR A 63 -5.87 -5.73 -2.50
N LEU A 64 -6.84 -6.09 -3.34
CA LEU A 64 -6.82 -7.31 -4.15
C LEU A 64 -5.94 -7.17 -5.41
N ALA A 65 -5.60 -5.94 -5.81
CA ALA A 65 -4.75 -5.65 -6.97
C ALA A 65 -3.28 -6.10 -6.80
N ILE A 66 -2.84 -6.41 -5.57
CA ILE A 66 -1.49 -6.91 -5.27
C ILE A 66 -1.55 -8.11 -4.33
N PRO A 67 -0.48 -8.93 -4.25
CA PRO A 67 -0.45 -10.07 -3.34
C PRO A 67 -0.72 -9.65 -1.89
N ALA A 68 -1.57 -10.39 -1.18
CA ALA A 68 -2.05 -10.01 0.15
C ALA A 68 -0.93 -9.72 1.17
N LYS A 69 0.20 -10.43 1.08
CA LYS A 69 1.37 -10.18 1.93
C LYS A 69 1.99 -8.80 1.68
N VAL A 70 2.06 -8.38 0.41
CA VAL A 70 2.56 -7.06 0.01
C VAL A 70 1.55 -5.98 0.41
N ALA A 71 0.25 -6.21 0.19
CA ALA A 71 -0.82 -5.30 0.62
C ALA A 71 -0.74 -5.00 2.13
N GLN A 72 -0.52 -6.02 2.95
CA GLN A 72 -0.34 -5.84 4.40
C GLN A 72 0.87 -4.97 4.74
N GLN A 73 2.01 -5.15 4.07
CA GLN A 73 3.18 -4.31 4.28
C GLN A 73 2.94 -2.85 3.88
N VAL A 74 2.22 -2.61 2.78
CA VAL A 74 1.83 -1.26 2.36
C VAL A 74 0.96 -0.56 3.42
N LEU A 75 0.08 -1.31 4.10
CA LEU A 75 -0.78 -0.77 5.16
C LEU A 75 -0.06 -0.62 6.51
N LEU A 76 1.04 -1.34 6.75
CA LEU A 76 1.78 -1.29 8.01
C LEU A 76 2.58 0.00 8.19
N GLY A 77 3.09 0.58 7.09
CA GLY A 77 3.77 1.88 7.07
C GLY A 77 5.12 1.89 7.78
#